data_AF-A0A939YQ84-F1
#
_entry.id   AF-A0A939YQ84-F1
#
_cell.length_a   1.000
_cell.length_b   1.000
_cell.length_c   1.000
_cell.angle_alpha   90.00
_cell.angle_beta   90.00
_cell.angle_gamma   90.00
#
_symmetry.space_group_name_H-M   'P 1'
#
loop_
_entity.id
_entity.type
_entity.pdbx_description
1 polymer ?
#
loop_
_entity_poly.entity_id
_entity_poly.type
_entity_poly.pdbx_seq_one_letter_code
_entity_poly.pdbx_strand_id
1 'polypeptide(L)'
;SICIKDMANLLLPMPAFNLVRRLKQEVDVPIHLHTHNTTGTGDMTLLLATFAGVDIVDTALSPLGNGTSQPATESLVATLQGTKYDTGLDLTKLSEAAKHFRTVAARLKADGYLDPKVLSVDTNTLMYQVPGGMLSNLISQLKQANAEDKYYEVLAEVPRVREDFGYPPLVTPTSQIVGSQAVLNVLAGERYKMFTKESKGLLKGEYGRLPGTVNETVRKKAIGDEQVITCRPADLLQPELDKIAEDIGELAESEEDVLSYALFPQVAKKFFEDRLRANGGRKKDGTVPHVKAFDEAAELIVEDLTNGMTL
;
A
#
# COMPACT_ATOMS: atom_id res chain seq x y z
N SER A 1 -6.41 -16.41 10.18
CA SER A 1 -6.58 -15.24 11.06
C SER A 1 -7.58 -14.28 10.43
N ILE A 2 -8.10 -13.32 11.20
CA ILE A 2 -8.81 -12.13 10.69
C ILE A 2 -7.89 -10.93 10.91
N CYS A 3 -7.66 -10.14 9.86
CA CYS A 3 -6.83 -8.94 9.94
C CYS A 3 -7.70 -7.68 9.98
N ILE A 4 -7.51 -6.87 11.02
CA ILE A 4 -7.98 -5.49 11.10
C ILE A 4 -6.92 -4.63 10.42
N LYS A 5 -7.20 -4.17 9.19
CA LYS A 5 -6.29 -3.32 8.43
C LYS A 5 -6.69 -1.84 8.55
N ASP A 6 -6.08 -1.15 9.51
CA ASP A 6 -6.16 0.31 9.64
C ASP A 6 -5.11 1.01 8.78
N MET A 7 -5.41 1.14 7.49
CA MET A 7 -4.51 1.69 6.48
C MET A 7 -4.11 3.16 6.68
N ALA A 8 -4.83 3.92 7.50
CA ALA A 8 -4.64 5.36 7.65
C ALA A 8 -4.39 5.81 9.09
N ASN A 9 -4.27 4.87 10.03
CA ASN A 9 -4.17 5.14 11.47
C ASN A 9 -5.37 5.95 12.00
N LEU A 10 -6.59 5.51 11.68
CA LEU A 10 -7.86 6.11 12.12
C LEU A 10 -8.50 5.36 13.29
N LEU A 11 -8.09 4.12 13.53
CA LEU A 11 -8.57 3.33 14.66
C LEU A 11 -7.91 3.85 15.94
N LEU A 12 -8.67 4.60 16.73
CA LEU A 12 -8.18 5.11 18.00
C LEU A 12 -8.02 4.00 19.06
N PRO A 13 -7.22 4.22 20.11
CA PRO A 13 -6.83 3.17 21.06
C PRO A 13 -8.01 2.47 21.78
N MET A 14 -8.96 3.23 22.33
CA MET A 14 -10.11 2.64 23.02
C MET A 14 -11.07 1.90 22.07
N PRO A 15 -11.41 2.44 20.88
CA PRO A 15 -12.07 1.66 19.84
C PRO A 15 -11.35 0.36 19.47
N ALA A 16 -10.02 0.37 19.35
CA ALA A 16 -9.23 -0.83 19.06
C ALA A 16 -9.38 -1.88 20.16
N PHE A 17 -9.25 -1.48 21.42
CA PHE A 17 -9.47 -2.35 22.58
C PHE A 17 -10.84 -3.02 22.52
N ASN A 18 -11.90 -2.22 22.32
CA ASN A 18 -13.27 -2.73 22.29
C ASN A 18 -13.52 -3.67 21.11
N LEU A 19 -13.02 -3.29 19.92
CA LEU A 19 -13.16 -4.08 18.70
C LEU A 19 -12.46 -5.44 18.84
N VAL A 20 -11.20 -5.45 19.24
CA VAL A 20 -10.42 -6.67 19.43
C VAL A 20 -11.08 -7.56 20.48
N ARG A 21 -11.45 -7.00 21.64
CA ARG A 21 -12.11 -7.76 22.70
C ARG A 21 -13.40 -8.41 22.19
N ARG A 22 -14.20 -7.68 21.42
CA ARG A 22 -15.44 -8.23 20.87
C ARG A 22 -15.17 -9.31 19.83
N LEU A 23 -14.20 -9.12 18.93
CA LEU A 23 -13.82 -10.14 17.96
C LEU A 23 -13.37 -11.42 18.66
N LYS A 24 -12.49 -11.33 19.67
CA LYS A 24 -12.05 -12.49 20.47
C LYS A 24 -13.18 -13.22 21.21
N GLN A 25 -14.34 -12.60 21.39
CA GLN A 25 -15.53 -13.23 21.97
C GLN A 25 -16.42 -13.92 20.94
N GLU A 26 -16.34 -13.51 19.68
CA GLU A 26 -17.26 -13.93 18.61
C GLU A 26 -16.62 -14.93 17.66
N VAL A 27 -15.29 -14.96 17.56
CA VAL A 27 -14.57 -15.83 16.63
C VAL A 27 -13.35 -16.48 17.30
N ASP A 28 -13.07 -17.72 16.90
CA ASP A 28 -11.97 -18.51 17.44
C ASP A 28 -10.64 -18.30 16.69
N VAL A 29 -10.70 -17.75 15.46
CA VAL A 29 -9.50 -17.56 14.64
C VAL A 29 -8.63 -16.43 15.19
N PRO A 30 -7.29 -16.48 15.01
CA PRO A 30 -6.39 -15.43 15.49
C PRO A 30 -6.75 -14.06 14.91
N ILE A 31 -6.69 -13.02 15.72
CA ILE A 31 -6.89 -11.62 15.36
C ILE A 31 -5.53 -10.95 15.14
N HIS A 32 -5.39 -10.33 13.98
CA HIS A 32 -4.19 -9.62 13.55
C HIS A 32 -4.53 -8.14 13.38
N LEU A 33 -3.80 -7.23 14.01
CA LEU A 33 -3.99 -5.79 13.84
C LEU A 33 -2.82 -5.17 13.07
N HIS A 34 -3.14 -4.57 11.93
CA HIS A 34 -2.24 -3.74 11.15
C HIS A 34 -2.67 -2.29 11.27
N THR A 35 -1.77 -1.40 11.72
CA THR A 35 -1.98 0.05 11.72
C THR A 35 -0.72 0.78 11.29
N HIS A 36 -0.92 1.97 10.73
CA HIS A 36 0.15 2.96 10.57
C HIS A 36 0.30 3.79 11.86
N ASN A 37 1.27 4.71 11.92
CA ASN A 37 1.45 5.65 13.01
C ASN A 37 1.33 7.11 12.57
N THR A 38 0.58 7.36 11.49
CA THR A 38 0.49 8.68 10.84
C THR A 38 -0.03 9.73 11.80
N THR A 39 -1.00 9.39 12.64
CA THR A 39 -1.63 10.33 13.58
C THR A 39 -0.93 10.37 14.93
N GLY A 40 0.12 9.56 15.12
CA GLY A 40 0.82 9.40 16.40
C GLY A 40 0.03 8.59 17.43
N THR A 41 -1.05 7.91 17.02
CA THR A 41 -1.86 7.07 17.93
C THR A 41 -1.64 5.58 17.74
N GLY A 42 -0.83 5.17 16.75
CA GLY A 42 -0.60 3.78 16.39
C GLY A 42 0.02 2.99 17.53
N ASP A 43 1.04 3.53 18.23
CA ASP A 43 1.67 2.85 19.37
C ASP A 43 0.66 2.53 20.48
N MET A 44 -0.16 3.51 20.87
CA MET A 44 -1.21 3.35 21.89
C MET A 44 -2.28 2.36 21.43
N THR A 45 -2.61 2.38 20.13
CA THR A 45 -3.58 1.48 19.51
C THR A 45 -3.13 0.03 19.57
N LEU A 46 -1.87 -0.25 19.21
CA LEU A 46 -1.30 -1.58 19.34
C LEU A 46 -1.23 -2.02 20.79
N LEU A 47 -0.79 -1.16 21.71
CA LEU A 47 -0.72 -1.49 23.14
C LEU A 47 -2.09 -1.89 23.71
N LEU A 48 -3.13 -1.11 23.41
CA LEU A 48 -4.49 -1.40 23.89
C LEU A 48 -5.07 -2.65 23.22
N ALA A 49 -4.79 -2.88 21.93
CA ALA A 49 -5.16 -4.12 21.27
C ALA A 49 -4.49 -5.34 21.91
N THR A 50 -3.21 -5.26 22.28
CA THR A 50 -2.50 -6.28 23.05
C THR A 50 -3.20 -6.57 24.37
N PHE A 51 -3.60 -5.53 25.10
CA PHE A 51 -4.33 -5.71 26.35
C PHE A 51 -5.75 -6.28 26.19
N ALA A 52 -6.34 -6.12 25.00
CA ALA A 52 -7.61 -6.74 24.62
C ALA A 52 -7.47 -8.19 24.12
N GLY A 53 -6.23 -8.69 23.96
CA GLY A 53 -5.95 -10.06 23.53
C GLY A 53 -5.82 -10.23 22.02
N VAL A 54 -5.38 -9.21 21.28
CA VAL A 54 -4.96 -9.40 19.88
C VAL A 54 -3.80 -10.41 19.82
N ASP A 55 -3.79 -11.26 18.79
CA ASP A 55 -2.81 -12.33 18.67
C ASP A 55 -1.55 -11.89 17.91
N ILE A 56 -1.70 -11.01 16.91
CA ILE A 56 -0.62 -10.54 16.04
C ILE A 56 -0.76 -9.03 15.83
N VAL A 57 0.36 -8.30 15.85
CA VAL A 57 0.42 -6.88 15.48
C VAL A 57 1.53 -6.64 14.46
N ASP A 58 1.32 -5.70 13.53
CA ASP A 58 2.37 -5.27 12.62
C ASP A 58 3.14 -4.07 13.16
N THR A 59 4.47 -4.16 13.14
CA THR A 59 5.41 -3.10 13.49
C THR A 59 6.49 -2.98 12.41
N ALA A 60 7.24 -1.88 12.43
CA ALA A 60 8.42 -1.68 11.57
C ALA A 60 9.66 -1.41 12.44
N LEU A 61 10.86 -1.72 11.96
CA LEU A 61 12.08 -1.31 12.67
C LEU A 61 12.17 0.22 12.68
N SER A 62 12.59 0.79 13.81
CA SER A 62 12.61 2.24 14.05
C SER A 62 13.19 3.13 12.93
N PRO A 63 14.21 2.72 12.14
CA PRO A 63 14.75 3.60 11.09
C PRO A 63 13.80 3.85 9.91
N LEU A 64 12.82 2.96 9.72
CA LEU A 64 11.79 3.03 8.67
C LEU A 64 10.37 2.95 9.25
N GLY A 65 10.23 3.08 10.57
CA GLY A 65 8.96 3.11 11.28
C GLY A 65 8.45 4.53 11.51
N ASN A 66 7.25 4.62 12.09
CA ASN A 66 6.53 5.85 12.42
C ASN A 66 6.06 6.70 11.22
N GLY A 67 5.30 7.75 11.53
CA GLY A 67 4.60 8.55 10.52
C GLY A 67 3.71 7.66 9.66
N THR A 68 3.83 7.77 8.34
CA THR A 68 3.11 6.95 7.38
C THR A 68 3.52 5.47 7.36
N SER A 69 4.46 5.04 8.20
CA SER A 69 4.83 3.63 8.42
C SER A 69 4.14 3.07 9.68
N GLN A 70 4.45 1.82 10.05
CA GLN A 70 3.97 1.17 11.27
C GLN A 70 4.69 1.70 12.53
N PRO A 71 4.09 1.54 13.72
CA PRO A 71 4.77 1.76 15.00
C PRO A 71 6.12 1.03 15.12
N ALA A 72 7.04 1.57 15.91
CA ALA A 72 8.38 1.02 16.06
C ALA A 72 8.37 -0.31 16.84
N THR A 73 9.02 -1.33 16.27
CA THR A 73 9.08 -2.69 16.82
C THR A 73 9.80 -2.70 18.17
N GLU A 74 10.95 -2.03 18.22
CA GLU A 74 11.81 -1.99 19.41
C GLU A 74 11.08 -1.39 20.61
N SER A 75 10.32 -0.32 20.39
CA SER A 75 9.55 0.35 21.44
C SER A 75 8.43 -0.54 21.98
N LEU A 76 7.70 -1.24 21.11
CA LEU A 76 6.63 -2.13 21.54
C LEU A 76 7.18 -3.36 22.29
N VAL A 77 8.24 -3.98 21.77
CA VAL A 77 8.90 -5.12 22.43
C VAL A 77 9.42 -4.72 23.81
N ALA A 78 10.11 -3.58 23.92
CA ALA A 78 10.60 -3.08 25.21
C ALA A 78 9.45 -2.78 26.19
N THR A 79 8.31 -2.29 25.68
CA THR A 79 7.13 -2.00 26.50
C THR A 79 6.48 -3.28 27.06
N LEU A 80 6.49 -4.38 26.29
CA LEU A 80 5.84 -5.64 26.68
C LEU A 80 6.77 -6.59 27.45
N GLN A 81 8.07 -6.33 27.47
CA GLN A 81 9.06 -7.19 28.13
C GLN A 81 8.78 -7.36 29.63
N GLY A 82 8.82 -8.60 30.10
CA GLY A 82 8.53 -8.97 31.49
C GLY A 82 7.05 -8.93 31.88
N THR A 83 6.15 -8.61 30.94
CA THR A 83 4.70 -8.69 31.16
C THR A 83 4.17 -10.07 30.74
N LYS A 84 2.89 -10.35 31.02
CA LYS A 84 2.23 -11.57 30.48
C LYS A 84 2.06 -11.57 28.95
N TYR A 85 2.37 -10.45 28.30
CA TYR A 85 2.31 -10.25 26.84
C TYR A 85 3.72 -10.13 26.23
N ASP A 86 4.76 -10.52 26.96
CA ASP A 86 6.13 -10.52 26.46
C ASP A 86 6.23 -11.29 25.13
N THR A 87 6.84 -10.67 24.14
CA THR A 87 6.99 -11.24 22.80
C THR A 87 8.11 -12.28 22.72
N GLY A 88 9.01 -12.31 23.71
CA GLY A 88 10.21 -13.15 23.70
C GLY A 88 11.27 -12.70 22.69
N LEU A 89 11.11 -11.53 22.04
CA LEU A 89 12.06 -11.01 21.08
C LEU A 89 13.27 -10.35 21.77
N ASP A 90 14.45 -10.62 21.26
CA ASP A 90 15.72 -10.10 21.78
C ASP A 90 15.96 -8.65 21.29
N LEU A 91 15.89 -7.70 22.22
CA LEU A 91 16.14 -6.28 21.94
C LEU A 91 17.54 -6.00 21.39
N THR A 92 18.56 -6.78 21.76
CA THR A 92 19.92 -6.63 21.22
C THR A 92 19.95 -6.98 19.74
N LYS A 93 19.32 -8.10 19.35
CA LYS A 93 19.20 -8.49 17.93
C LYS A 93 18.36 -7.50 17.13
N LEU A 94 17.28 -6.97 17.70
CA LEU A 94 16.49 -5.92 17.07
C LEU A 94 17.31 -4.64 16.84
N SER A 95 18.17 -4.28 17.80
CA SER A 95 19.08 -3.13 17.67
C SER A 95 20.13 -3.32 16.57
N GLU A 96 20.65 -4.54 16.40
CA GLU A 96 21.55 -4.90 15.30
C GLU A 96 20.87 -4.79 13.94
N ALA A 97 19.64 -5.33 13.81
CA ALA A 97 18.85 -5.18 12.60
C ALA A 97 18.54 -3.70 12.30
N ALA A 98 18.14 -2.93 13.32
CA ALA A 98 17.93 -1.49 13.19
C ALA A 98 19.21 -0.76 12.76
N LYS A 99 20.40 -1.18 13.22
CA LYS A 99 21.67 -0.59 12.77
C LYS A 99 21.88 -0.77 11.26
N HIS A 100 21.58 -1.94 10.71
CA HIS A 100 21.60 -2.14 9.26
C HIS A 100 20.59 -1.21 8.57
N PHE A 101 19.32 -1.20 9.01
CA PHE A 101 18.31 -0.37 8.35
C PHE A 101 18.53 1.14 8.51
N ARG A 102 19.32 1.61 9.48
CA ARG A 102 19.76 3.02 9.53
C ARG A 102 20.62 3.39 8.32
N THR A 103 21.50 2.50 7.85
CA THR A 103 22.32 2.78 6.66
C THR A 103 21.44 2.79 5.41
N VAL A 104 20.48 1.87 5.31
CA VAL A 104 19.48 1.84 4.23
C VAL A 104 18.64 3.13 4.22
N ALA A 105 18.12 3.54 5.38
CA ALA A 105 17.33 4.76 5.51
C ALA A 105 18.14 6.01 5.16
N ALA A 106 19.41 6.08 5.54
CA ALA A 106 20.31 7.16 5.18
C ALA A 106 20.52 7.25 3.66
N ARG A 107 20.75 6.10 3.00
CA ARG A 107 20.83 6.04 1.53
C ARG A 107 19.54 6.50 0.87
N LEU A 108 18.38 5.97 1.29
CA LEU A 108 17.09 6.34 0.70
C LEU A 108 16.77 7.83 0.89
N LYS A 109 17.22 8.45 1.99
CA LYS A 109 17.12 9.90 2.18
C LYS A 109 18.04 10.66 1.23
N ALA A 110 19.29 10.24 1.09
CA ALA A 110 20.26 10.86 0.19
C ALA A 110 19.81 10.78 -1.28
N ASP A 111 19.23 9.66 -1.68
CA ASP A 111 18.71 9.43 -3.03
C ASP A 111 17.36 10.13 -3.29
N GLY A 112 16.74 10.72 -2.25
CA GLY A 112 15.44 11.40 -2.36
C GLY A 112 14.21 10.49 -2.35
N TYR A 113 14.36 9.18 -2.11
CA TYR A 113 13.24 8.24 -2.02
C TYR A 113 12.52 8.28 -0.66
N LEU A 114 13.21 8.67 0.41
CA LEU A 114 12.64 8.78 1.76
C LEU A 114 12.55 10.25 2.20
N ASP A 115 11.39 10.86 2.03
CA ASP A 115 11.11 12.22 2.52
C ASP A 115 10.97 12.20 4.07
N PRO A 116 11.77 12.97 4.83
CA PRO A 116 11.63 13.06 6.28
C PRO A 116 10.23 13.44 6.78
N LYS A 117 9.43 14.16 5.97
CA LYS A 117 8.06 14.53 6.32
C LYS A 117 7.17 13.31 6.53
N VAL A 118 7.36 12.23 5.74
CA VAL A 118 6.51 11.04 5.83
C VAL A 118 6.75 10.22 7.11
N LEU A 119 7.81 10.51 7.85
CA LEU A 119 8.13 9.90 9.15
C LEU A 119 7.57 10.71 10.33
N SER A 120 7.05 11.91 10.08
CA SER A 120 6.48 12.78 11.10
C SER A 120 5.01 12.45 11.37
N VAL A 121 4.53 12.84 12.55
CA VAL A 121 3.10 12.76 12.90
C VAL A 121 2.33 13.86 12.16
N ASP A 122 1.20 13.50 11.58
CA ASP A 122 0.19 14.39 11.00
C ASP A 122 -1.21 14.05 11.54
N THR A 123 -1.64 14.81 12.55
CA THR A 123 -2.96 14.65 13.19
C THR A 123 -4.12 15.07 12.29
N ASN A 124 -3.87 15.82 11.22
CA ASN A 124 -4.92 16.21 10.29
C ASN A 124 -5.52 15.01 9.55
N THR A 125 -4.79 13.90 9.48
CA THR A 125 -5.30 12.63 8.94
C THR A 125 -6.56 12.17 9.70
N LEU A 126 -6.69 12.46 11.01
CA LEU A 126 -7.92 12.17 11.78
C LEU A 126 -9.11 13.01 11.29
N MET A 127 -8.87 14.22 10.82
CA MET A 127 -9.91 15.13 10.35
C MET A 127 -10.38 14.76 8.94
N TYR A 128 -9.42 14.56 8.03
CA TYR A 128 -9.73 14.36 6.61
C TYR A 128 -9.96 12.90 6.25
N GLN A 129 -9.48 11.95 7.07
CA GLN A 129 -9.56 10.51 6.82
C GLN A 129 -8.97 10.09 5.46
N VAL A 130 -8.03 10.88 4.94
CA VAL A 130 -7.33 10.64 3.67
C VAL A 130 -6.03 9.89 3.97
N PRO A 131 -5.82 8.68 3.41
CA PRO A 131 -4.56 7.95 3.56
C PRO A 131 -3.37 8.74 3.00
N GLY A 132 -2.18 8.61 3.60
CA GLY A 132 -0.99 9.37 3.20
C GLY A 132 -0.63 9.23 1.71
N GLY A 133 -0.66 8.01 1.15
CA GLY A 133 -0.39 7.79 -0.28
C GLY A 133 -1.44 8.42 -1.22
N MET A 134 -2.69 8.59 -0.75
CA MET A 134 -3.71 9.35 -1.46
C MET A 134 -3.39 10.85 -1.39
N LEU A 135 -3.00 11.34 -0.22
CA LEU A 135 -2.65 12.74 0.00
C LEU A 135 -1.50 13.21 -0.90
N SER A 136 -0.40 12.47 -0.96
CA SER A 136 0.74 12.79 -1.82
C SER A 136 0.37 12.85 -3.30
N ASN A 137 -0.51 11.95 -3.76
CA ASN A 137 -0.99 11.96 -5.13
C ASN A 137 -1.87 13.19 -5.43
N LEU A 138 -2.80 13.54 -4.53
CA LEU A 138 -3.63 14.74 -4.65
C LEU A 138 -2.78 16.01 -4.79
N ILE A 139 -1.75 16.16 -3.95
CA ILE A 139 -0.81 17.28 -4.02
C ILE A 139 -0.10 17.31 -5.37
N SER A 140 0.38 16.16 -5.85
CA SER A 140 1.05 16.06 -7.15
C SER A 140 0.13 16.47 -8.31
N GLN A 141 -1.14 16.04 -8.29
CA GLN A 141 -2.14 16.42 -9.30
C GLN A 141 -2.42 17.92 -9.29
N LEU A 142 -2.59 18.53 -8.10
CA LEU A 142 -2.82 19.97 -7.97
C LEU A 142 -1.61 20.80 -8.44
N LYS A 143 -0.40 20.34 -8.13
CA LYS A 143 0.83 20.99 -8.61
C LYS A 143 0.95 20.93 -10.13
N GLN A 144 0.66 19.78 -10.75
CA GLN A 144 0.65 19.65 -12.20
C GLN A 144 -0.39 20.57 -12.86
N ALA A 145 -1.51 20.83 -12.17
CA ALA A 145 -2.54 21.75 -12.62
C ALA A 145 -2.28 23.24 -12.25
N ASN A 146 -1.15 23.55 -11.60
CA ASN A 146 -0.86 24.88 -11.03
C ASN A 146 -2.01 25.40 -10.13
N ALA A 147 -2.57 24.54 -9.28
CA ALA A 147 -3.75 24.81 -8.46
C ALA A 147 -3.55 24.38 -6.99
N GLU A 148 -2.32 24.51 -6.48
CA GLU A 148 -1.97 24.13 -5.10
C GLU A 148 -2.77 24.90 -4.04
N ASP A 149 -3.26 26.10 -4.38
CA ASP A 149 -4.14 26.93 -3.56
C ASP A 149 -5.50 26.28 -3.28
N LYS A 150 -5.95 25.35 -4.13
CA LYS A 150 -7.24 24.63 -4.00
C LYS A 150 -7.16 23.40 -3.09
N TYR A 151 -6.04 23.16 -2.43
CA TYR A 151 -5.80 21.95 -1.63
C TYR A 151 -6.90 21.67 -0.59
N TYR A 152 -7.29 22.68 0.20
CA TYR A 152 -8.31 22.51 1.24
C TYR A 152 -9.71 22.30 0.66
N GLU A 153 -10.01 22.87 -0.52
CA GLU A 153 -11.27 22.60 -1.22
C GLU A 153 -11.34 21.15 -1.66
N VAL A 154 -10.24 20.58 -2.18
CA VAL A 154 -10.17 19.15 -2.54
C VAL A 154 -10.36 18.26 -1.33
N LEU A 155 -9.71 18.56 -0.21
CA LEU A 155 -9.89 17.78 1.03
C LEU A 155 -11.34 17.80 1.53
N ALA A 156 -12.03 18.93 1.40
CA ALA A 156 -13.44 19.06 1.76
C ALA A 156 -14.39 18.35 0.77
N GLU A 157 -13.95 18.15 -0.47
CA GLU A 157 -14.73 17.46 -1.52
C GLU A 157 -14.61 15.93 -1.43
N VAL A 158 -13.47 15.39 -0.98
CA VAL A 158 -13.25 13.94 -0.79
C VAL A 158 -14.39 13.23 -0.04
N PRO A 159 -14.83 13.67 1.16
CA PRO A 159 -15.92 12.98 1.87
C PRO A 159 -17.25 13.02 1.11
N ARG A 160 -17.51 14.07 0.31
CA ARG A 160 -18.73 14.20 -0.49
C ARG A 160 -18.73 13.22 -1.66
N VAL A 161 -17.59 13.11 -2.36
CA VAL A 161 -17.41 12.10 -3.42
C VAL A 161 -17.54 10.70 -2.85
N ARG A 162 -16.92 10.44 -1.70
CA ARG A 162 -17.01 9.15 -1.02
C ARG A 162 -18.46 8.78 -0.66
N GLU A 163 -19.23 9.72 -0.14
CA GLU A 163 -20.66 9.54 0.13
C GLU A 163 -21.46 9.24 -1.15
N ASP A 164 -21.30 10.09 -2.18
CA ASP A 164 -21.99 9.91 -3.46
C ASP A 164 -21.66 8.55 -4.12
N PHE A 165 -20.46 8.03 -3.89
CA PHE A 165 -19.99 6.73 -4.39
C PHE A 165 -20.39 5.56 -3.49
N GLY A 166 -21.22 5.75 -2.46
CA GLY A 166 -21.67 4.66 -1.58
C GLY A 166 -20.63 4.20 -0.57
N TYR A 167 -19.84 5.13 -0.05
CA TYR A 167 -18.84 4.93 1.01
C TYR A 167 -17.83 3.81 0.76
N PRO A 168 -17.16 3.74 -0.41
CA PRO A 168 -16.07 2.79 -0.58
C PRO A 168 -15.01 2.99 0.52
N PRO A 169 -14.36 1.90 0.98
CA PRO A 169 -13.18 2.02 1.82
C PRO A 169 -12.11 2.84 1.10
N LEU A 170 -11.41 3.73 1.79
CA LEU A 170 -10.33 4.52 1.17
C LEU A 170 -9.02 3.73 1.26
N VAL A 171 -8.93 2.68 0.47
CA VAL A 171 -7.71 1.87 0.27
C VAL A 171 -7.53 1.65 -1.24
N THR A 172 -6.35 1.21 -1.68
CA THR A 172 -6.13 0.96 -3.11
C THR A 172 -7.12 -0.09 -3.64
N PRO A 173 -7.77 0.13 -4.81
CA PRO A 173 -7.63 1.29 -5.70
C PRO A 173 -8.58 2.46 -5.39
N THR A 174 -9.64 2.23 -4.60
CA THR A 174 -10.76 3.16 -4.39
C THR A 174 -10.35 4.51 -3.77
N SER A 175 -9.31 4.56 -2.95
CA SER A 175 -8.77 5.82 -2.43
C SER A 175 -8.36 6.78 -3.56
N GLN A 176 -7.64 6.28 -4.57
CA GLN A 176 -7.18 7.09 -5.70
C GLN A 176 -8.34 7.50 -6.62
N ILE A 177 -9.35 6.64 -6.76
CA ILE A 177 -10.55 6.92 -7.56
C ILE A 177 -11.33 8.09 -6.94
N VAL A 178 -11.64 7.99 -5.64
CA VAL A 178 -12.33 9.06 -4.90
C VAL A 178 -11.51 10.36 -4.91
N GLY A 179 -10.21 10.26 -4.67
CA GLY A 179 -9.31 11.42 -4.64
C GLY A 179 -9.21 12.15 -5.96
N SER A 180 -8.94 11.41 -7.04
CA SER A 180 -8.82 12.00 -8.38
C SER A 180 -10.14 12.63 -8.83
N GLN A 181 -11.28 12.02 -8.48
CA GLN A 181 -12.58 12.61 -8.76
C GLN A 181 -12.82 13.90 -7.97
N ALA A 182 -12.39 13.97 -6.71
CA ALA A 182 -12.48 15.20 -5.90
C ALA A 182 -11.65 16.33 -6.51
N VAL A 183 -10.42 16.04 -6.96
CA VAL A 183 -9.58 16.99 -7.71
C VAL A 183 -10.29 17.47 -8.97
N LEU A 184 -10.84 16.56 -9.77
CA LEU A 184 -11.58 16.93 -10.99
C LEU A 184 -12.78 17.83 -10.70
N ASN A 185 -13.57 17.53 -9.67
CA ASN A 185 -14.73 18.33 -9.29
C ASN A 185 -14.33 19.77 -8.95
N VAL A 186 -13.26 19.94 -8.16
CA VAL A 186 -12.76 21.25 -7.71
C VAL A 186 -12.07 22.04 -8.84
N LEU A 187 -11.28 21.37 -9.68
CA LEU A 187 -10.64 22.03 -10.83
C LEU A 187 -11.66 22.46 -11.89
N ALA A 188 -12.68 21.64 -12.14
CA ALA A 188 -13.73 21.95 -13.10
C ALA A 188 -14.72 23.03 -12.61
N GLY A 189 -14.75 23.33 -11.30
CA GLY A 189 -15.70 24.25 -10.69
C GLY A 189 -17.14 23.73 -10.66
N GLU A 190 -17.36 22.47 -11.04
CA GLU A 190 -18.66 21.82 -11.12
C GLU A 190 -18.50 20.33 -10.81
N ARG A 191 -19.24 19.83 -9.80
CA ARG A 191 -19.19 18.42 -9.41
C ARG A 191 -19.69 17.52 -10.53
N TYR A 192 -18.91 16.49 -10.86
CA TYR A 192 -19.28 15.45 -11.82
C TYR A 192 -19.52 15.96 -13.24
N LYS A 193 -18.91 17.10 -13.61
CA LYS A 193 -18.85 17.56 -15.00
C LYS A 193 -18.09 16.56 -15.89
N MET A 194 -17.06 15.95 -15.32
CA MET A 194 -16.27 14.90 -15.95
C MET A 194 -16.04 13.77 -14.95
N PHE A 195 -15.88 12.55 -15.47
CA PHE A 195 -15.54 11.37 -14.70
C PHE A 195 -14.28 10.73 -15.29
N THR A 196 -13.41 10.21 -14.43
CA THR A 196 -12.36 9.30 -14.89
C THR A 196 -12.96 7.96 -15.30
N LYS A 197 -12.19 7.16 -16.05
CA LYS A 197 -12.59 5.79 -16.39
C LYS A 197 -12.81 4.96 -15.13
N GLU A 198 -11.95 5.12 -14.14
CA GLU A 198 -11.99 4.37 -12.87
C GLU A 198 -13.21 4.76 -12.04
N SER A 199 -13.59 6.05 -11.99
CA SER A 199 -14.82 6.50 -11.33
C SER A 199 -16.06 5.89 -11.96
N LYS A 200 -16.12 5.83 -13.30
CA LYS A 200 -17.20 5.16 -14.02
C LYS A 200 -17.22 3.66 -13.71
N GLY A 201 -16.06 2.99 -13.75
CA GLY A 201 -15.95 1.57 -13.42
C GLY A 201 -16.39 1.26 -12.00
N LEU A 202 -16.05 2.10 -11.02
CA LEU A 202 -16.49 1.95 -9.63
C LEU A 202 -18.01 2.07 -9.51
N LEU A 203 -18.61 3.08 -10.14
CA LEU A 203 -20.06 3.28 -10.12
C LEU A 203 -20.82 2.21 -10.92
N LYS A 204 -20.17 1.59 -11.91
CA LYS A 204 -20.66 0.44 -12.69
C LYS A 204 -20.54 -0.89 -11.95
N GLY A 205 -19.73 -0.97 -10.89
CA GLY A 205 -19.51 -2.19 -10.11
C GLY A 205 -18.32 -3.05 -10.56
N GLU A 206 -17.43 -2.53 -11.41
CA GLU A 206 -16.22 -3.24 -11.86
C GLU A 206 -15.21 -3.51 -10.73
N TYR A 207 -15.33 -2.78 -9.62
CA TYR A 207 -14.52 -2.95 -8.42
C TYR A 207 -15.27 -3.70 -7.29
N GLY A 208 -16.40 -4.33 -7.64
CA GLY A 208 -17.25 -5.06 -6.70
C GLY A 208 -18.34 -4.20 -6.08
N ARG A 209 -19.05 -4.80 -5.11
CA ARG A 209 -20.20 -4.19 -4.46
C ARG A 209 -19.78 -3.12 -3.46
N LEU A 210 -20.37 -1.93 -3.61
CA LEU A 210 -20.20 -0.81 -2.69
C LEU A 210 -20.98 -1.07 -1.38
N PRO A 211 -20.42 -0.67 -0.22
CA PRO A 211 -21.00 -1.02 1.08
C PRO A 211 -22.22 -0.17 1.46
N GLY A 212 -22.26 1.09 1.01
CA GLY A 212 -23.33 2.04 1.29
C GLY A 212 -24.24 2.31 0.09
N THR A 213 -25.20 3.21 0.29
CA THR A 213 -26.12 3.67 -0.76
C THR A 213 -25.39 4.58 -1.74
N VAL A 214 -25.43 4.24 -3.03
CA VAL A 214 -24.85 5.05 -4.10
C VAL A 214 -25.83 6.14 -4.51
N ASN A 215 -25.33 7.34 -4.81
CA ASN A 215 -26.13 8.41 -5.38
C ASN A 215 -26.49 8.07 -6.84
N GLU A 216 -27.74 7.64 -7.07
CA GLU A 216 -28.19 7.21 -8.41
C GLU A 216 -28.18 8.35 -9.44
N THR A 217 -28.29 9.62 -9.02
CA THR A 217 -28.13 10.75 -9.95
C THR A 217 -26.69 10.84 -10.45
N VAL A 218 -25.71 10.65 -9.56
CA VAL A 218 -24.29 10.65 -9.91
C VAL A 218 -23.95 9.41 -10.73
N ARG A 219 -24.42 8.22 -10.34
CA ARG A 219 -24.24 6.99 -11.13
C ARG A 219 -24.79 7.16 -12.54
N LYS A 220 -26.03 7.64 -12.69
CA LYS A 220 -26.65 7.86 -14.01
C LYS A 220 -25.85 8.87 -14.86
N LYS A 221 -25.29 9.93 -14.26
CA LYS A 221 -24.37 10.84 -14.99
C LYS A 221 -23.10 10.14 -15.44
N ALA A 222 -22.57 9.20 -14.66
CA ALA A 222 -21.31 8.52 -14.94
C ALA A 222 -21.43 7.45 -16.04
N ILE A 223 -22.46 6.60 -15.96
CA ILE A 223 -22.61 5.38 -16.78
C ILE A 223 -23.86 5.37 -17.66
N GLY A 224 -24.71 6.40 -17.60
CA GLY A 224 -25.96 6.46 -18.36
C GLY A 224 -26.91 5.33 -17.97
N ASP A 225 -27.33 4.55 -18.97
CA ASP A 225 -28.22 3.39 -18.82
C ASP A 225 -27.46 2.05 -18.90
N GLU A 226 -26.13 2.06 -18.79
CA GLU A 226 -25.34 0.83 -18.69
C GLU A 226 -25.77 0.00 -17.45
N GLN A 227 -25.80 -1.33 -17.60
CA GLN A 227 -26.13 -2.22 -16.51
C GLN A 227 -25.03 -2.23 -15.44
N VAL A 228 -25.45 -2.11 -14.18
CA VAL A 228 -24.58 -2.23 -13.01
C VAL A 228 -24.24 -3.70 -12.78
N ILE A 229 -22.95 -3.98 -12.61
CA ILE A 229 -22.42 -5.30 -12.26
C ILE A 229 -22.74 -5.57 -10.78
N THR A 230 -23.49 -6.66 -10.53
CA THR A 230 -23.89 -7.06 -9.17
C THR A 230 -23.26 -8.38 -8.71
N CYS A 231 -22.62 -9.14 -9.61
CA CYS A 231 -21.83 -10.32 -9.27
C CYS A 231 -20.38 -9.94 -8.94
N ARG A 232 -19.54 -10.94 -8.62
CA ARG A 232 -18.09 -10.72 -8.51
C ARG A 232 -17.56 -10.42 -9.92
N PRO A 233 -16.88 -9.28 -10.17
CA PRO A 233 -16.44 -8.91 -11.52
C PRO A 233 -15.61 -9.99 -12.22
N ALA A 234 -14.81 -10.74 -11.45
CA ALA A 234 -14.00 -11.85 -11.97
C ALA A 234 -14.83 -13.00 -12.57
N ASP A 235 -16.11 -13.15 -12.19
CA ASP A 235 -16.99 -14.17 -12.76
C ASP A 235 -17.40 -13.87 -14.20
N LEU A 236 -17.14 -12.65 -14.69
CA LEU A 236 -17.37 -12.23 -16.07
C LEU A 236 -16.15 -12.44 -16.97
N LEU A 237 -15.00 -12.80 -16.39
CA LEU A 237 -13.75 -13.02 -17.12
C LEU A 237 -13.62 -14.50 -17.52
N GLN A 238 -13.02 -14.74 -18.68
CA GLN A 238 -12.63 -16.09 -19.09
C GLN A 238 -11.21 -16.40 -18.63
N PRO A 239 -10.86 -17.67 -18.36
CA PRO A 239 -9.47 -18.06 -18.14
C PRO A 239 -8.58 -17.62 -19.31
N GLU A 240 -7.48 -16.92 -19.01
CA GLU A 240 -6.63 -16.28 -20.01
C GLU A 240 -5.13 -16.62 -19.89
N LEU A 241 -4.72 -17.39 -18.88
CA LEU A 241 -3.30 -17.64 -18.62
C LEU A 241 -2.58 -18.32 -19.79
N ASP A 242 -3.21 -19.30 -20.44
CA ASP A 242 -2.63 -19.99 -21.61
C ASP A 242 -2.39 -19.02 -22.77
N LYS A 243 -3.35 -18.12 -23.03
CA LYS A 243 -3.21 -17.09 -24.08
C LYS A 243 -2.13 -16.08 -23.73
N ILE A 244 -2.04 -15.67 -22.47
CA ILE A 244 -1.00 -14.77 -21.98
C ILE A 244 0.39 -15.40 -22.13
N ALA A 245 0.51 -16.71 -21.85
CA ALA A 245 1.74 -17.46 -22.04
C ALA A 245 2.14 -17.55 -23.53
N GLU A 246 1.18 -17.78 -24.42
CA GLU A 246 1.39 -17.73 -25.87
C GLU A 246 1.82 -16.33 -26.35
N ASP A 247 1.16 -15.28 -25.85
CA ASP A 247 1.41 -13.89 -26.23
C ASP A 247 2.82 -13.40 -25.83
N ILE A 248 3.29 -13.75 -24.63
CA ILE A 248 4.66 -13.41 -24.20
C ILE A 248 5.70 -14.33 -24.83
N GLY A 249 5.30 -15.57 -25.10
CA GLY A 249 6.08 -16.60 -25.75
C GLY A 249 7.48 -16.72 -25.18
N GLU A 250 8.45 -16.65 -26.06
CA GLU A 250 9.86 -16.83 -25.74
C GLU A 250 10.48 -15.76 -24.84
N LEU A 251 9.80 -14.63 -24.59
CA LEU A 251 10.35 -13.60 -23.72
C LEU A 251 10.24 -13.97 -22.23
N ALA A 252 9.32 -14.87 -21.88
CA ALA A 252 9.24 -15.46 -20.55
C ALA A 252 10.25 -16.61 -20.40
N GLU A 253 10.97 -16.63 -19.27
CA GLU A 253 11.92 -17.69 -18.90
C GLU A 253 11.36 -18.58 -17.77
N SER A 254 10.26 -18.19 -17.11
CA SER A 254 9.60 -18.95 -16.06
C SER A 254 8.09 -18.64 -15.96
N GLU A 255 7.37 -19.40 -15.10
CA GLU A 255 5.96 -19.13 -14.80
C GLU A 255 5.76 -17.75 -14.15
N GLU A 256 6.70 -17.33 -13.28
CA GLU A 256 6.67 -16.00 -12.66
C GLU A 256 6.80 -14.87 -13.68
N ASP A 257 7.49 -15.08 -14.81
CA ASP A 257 7.54 -14.10 -15.89
C ASP A 257 6.19 -14.01 -16.61
N VAL A 258 5.52 -15.14 -16.85
CA VAL A 258 4.16 -15.17 -17.41
C VAL A 258 3.18 -14.45 -16.48
N LEU A 259 3.25 -14.70 -15.16
CA LEU A 259 2.43 -14.01 -14.17
C LEU A 259 2.75 -12.51 -14.08
N SER A 260 4.03 -12.14 -14.16
CA SER A 260 4.44 -10.73 -14.19
C SER A 260 3.90 -10.02 -15.44
N TYR A 261 3.91 -10.71 -16.58
CA TYR A 261 3.31 -10.21 -17.82
C TYR A 261 1.78 -10.12 -17.71
N ALA A 262 1.11 -11.10 -17.10
CA ALA A 262 -0.32 -11.06 -16.85
C ALA A 262 -0.73 -9.83 -16.02
N LEU A 263 0.03 -9.54 -14.96
CA LEU A 263 -0.26 -8.41 -14.06
C LEU A 263 0.16 -7.06 -14.64
N PHE A 264 1.30 -7.01 -15.34
CA PHE A 264 1.89 -5.76 -15.83
C PHE A 264 2.46 -5.89 -17.25
N PRO A 265 1.62 -6.07 -18.30
CA PRO A 265 2.09 -6.46 -19.62
C PRO A 265 3.19 -5.58 -20.20
N GLN A 266 3.01 -4.25 -20.10
CA GLN A 266 3.97 -3.29 -20.66
C GLN A 266 5.26 -3.18 -19.83
N VAL A 267 5.15 -3.23 -18.51
CA VAL A 267 6.32 -3.10 -17.60
C VAL A 267 7.15 -4.37 -17.64
N ALA A 268 6.49 -5.53 -17.56
CA ALA A 268 7.13 -6.83 -17.62
C ALA A 268 7.83 -7.05 -18.96
N LYS A 269 7.15 -6.77 -20.08
CA LYS A 269 7.77 -6.89 -21.41
C LYS A 269 9.04 -6.07 -21.54
N LYS A 270 9.00 -4.78 -21.14
CA LYS A 270 10.18 -3.91 -21.16
C LYS A 270 11.30 -4.47 -20.26
N PHE A 271 10.94 -4.91 -19.05
CA PHE A 271 11.91 -5.49 -18.11
C PHE A 271 12.58 -6.76 -18.67
N PHE A 272 11.83 -7.65 -19.32
CA PHE A 272 12.38 -8.86 -19.93
C PHE A 272 13.26 -8.54 -21.14
N GLU A 273 12.88 -7.55 -21.96
CA GLU A 273 13.73 -7.06 -23.06
C GLU A 273 15.05 -6.49 -22.51
N ASP A 274 15.01 -5.73 -21.42
CA ASP A 274 16.20 -5.22 -20.73
C ASP A 274 17.07 -6.36 -20.16
N ARG A 275 16.45 -7.38 -19.57
CA ARG A 275 17.14 -8.59 -19.09
C ARG A 275 17.85 -9.32 -20.22
N LEU A 276 17.17 -9.54 -21.35
CA LEU A 276 17.74 -10.19 -22.52
C LEU A 276 18.91 -9.39 -23.10
N ARG A 277 18.78 -8.06 -23.19
CA ARG A 277 19.86 -7.15 -23.60
C ARG A 277 21.06 -7.24 -22.66
N ALA A 278 20.83 -7.20 -21.35
CA ALA A 278 21.90 -7.28 -20.35
C ALA A 278 22.68 -8.61 -20.41
N ASN A 279 22.02 -9.70 -20.82
CA ASN A 279 22.64 -11.01 -21.00
C ASN A 279 23.25 -11.23 -22.40
N GLY A 280 23.36 -10.18 -23.22
CA GLY A 280 23.93 -10.28 -24.57
C GLY A 280 23.07 -11.12 -25.54
N GLY A 281 21.76 -11.16 -25.34
CA GLY A 281 20.82 -11.93 -26.15
C GLY A 281 20.72 -13.42 -25.79
N ARG A 282 21.35 -13.86 -24.69
CA ARG A 282 21.27 -15.24 -24.18
C ARG A 282 20.27 -15.31 -23.03
N LYS A 283 19.36 -16.29 -23.08
CA LYS A 283 18.47 -16.63 -21.96
C LYS A 283 19.28 -17.32 -20.85
N LYS A 284 18.88 -17.20 -19.59
CA LYS A 284 19.61 -17.88 -18.50
C LYS A 284 19.44 -19.39 -18.62
N ASP A 285 20.52 -20.07 -18.97
CA ASP A 285 20.72 -21.49 -18.73
C ASP A 285 20.99 -21.71 -17.23
N GLY A 286 19.90 -21.73 -16.44
CA GLY A 286 19.85 -22.29 -15.08
C GLY A 286 20.79 -21.69 -14.02
N THR A 287 21.60 -20.69 -14.36
CA THR A 287 22.62 -20.09 -13.49
C THR A 287 22.46 -18.57 -13.51
N VAL A 288 22.37 -17.96 -12.33
CA VAL A 288 22.11 -16.53 -12.14
C VAL A 288 23.44 -15.77 -12.23
N PRO A 289 23.65 -14.88 -13.21
CA PRO A 289 24.74 -13.91 -13.14
C PRO A 289 24.28 -12.72 -12.29
N HIS A 290 25.08 -12.34 -11.30
CA HIS A 290 24.91 -11.06 -10.59
C HIS A 290 25.22 -9.88 -11.54
N VAL A 291 24.41 -8.83 -11.39
CA VAL A 291 24.44 -7.56 -12.14
C VAL A 291 25.84 -6.94 -12.12
N LYS A 292 26.33 -6.51 -13.29
CA LYS A 292 27.60 -5.74 -13.43
C LYS A 292 27.48 -4.35 -12.80
N ALA A 293 28.53 -3.98 -12.07
CA ALA A 293 28.71 -2.71 -11.36
C ALA A 293 29.02 -1.53 -12.28
N PHE A 294 28.74 -0.33 -11.77
CA PHE A 294 29.23 0.96 -12.27
C PHE A 294 30.75 1.08 -12.02
N ASP A 295 31.46 1.68 -12.98
CA ASP A 295 32.88 2.02 -12.90
C ASP A 295 33.16 3.05 -11.78
N GLU A 296 33.96 2.66 -10.79
CA GLU A 296 35.31 3.20 -10.52
C GLU A 296 35.89 2.46 -9.28
N ALA A 297 37.19 2.17 -9.33
CA ALA A 297 37.88 1.15 -8.54
C ALA A 297 37.61 1.18 -7.02
N ALA A 298 36.96 0.13 -6.52
CA ALA A 298 37.06 -0.34 -5.15
C ALA A 298 37.18 -1.87 -5.17
N GLU A 299 38.16 -2.40 -4.45
CA GLU A 299 38.33 -3.85 -4.23
C GLU A 299 37.09 -4.37 -3.48
N LEU A 300 36.37 -5.31 -4.10
CA LEU A 300 35.15 -5.91 -3.56
C LEU A 300 35.47 -7.35 -3.15
N ILE A 301 35.35 -7.64 -1.86
CA ILE A 301 35.37 -9.00 -1.34
C ILE A 301 33.96 -9.58 -1.51
N VAL A 302 33.84 -10.66 -2.28
CA VAL A 302 32.57 -11.35 -2.51
C VAL A 302 32.52 -12.60 -1.64
N GLU A 303 31.70 -12.59 -0.59
CA GLU A 303 31.36 -13.81 0.14
C GLU A 303 30.21 -14.53 -0.55
N ASP A 304 30.50 -15.71 -1.12
CA ASP A 304 29.49 -16.66 -1.58
C ASP A 304 28.77 -17.26 -0.36
N LEU A 305 27.54 -16.81 -0.09
CA LEU A 305 26.67 -17.33 0.97
C LEU A 305 26.09 -18.72 0.67
N THR A 306 26.45 -19.36 -0.44
CA THR A 306 26.04 -20.73 -0.77
C THR A 306 27.15 -21.77 -0.64
N ASN A 307 28.44 -21.40 -0.79
CA ASN A 307 29.56 -22.38 -0.69
C ASN A 307 30.80 -21.93 0.09
N GLY A 308 30.80 -20.80 0.79
CA GLY A 308 31.84 -20.49 1.78
C GLY A 308 33.26 -20.30 1.22
N MET A 309 33.39 -19.95 -0.06
CA MET A 309 34.65 -19.46 -0.64
C MET A 309 34.52 -17.97 -0.96
N THR A 310 35.53 -17.22 -0.52
CA THR A 310 35.69 -15.79 -0.77
C THR A 310 36.61 -15.59 -1.98
N LEU A 311 36.24 -14.71 -2.91
CA LEU A 311 37.16 -14.10 -3.88
C LEU A 311 37.36 -12.62 -3.53
#